data_AF-A0A260ZC55-F1
#
_entry.id   AF-A0A260ZC55-F1
#
_cell.length_a   1.000
_cell.length_b   1.000
_cell.length_c   1.000
_cell.angle_alpha   90.00
_cell.angle_beta   90.00
_cell.angle_gamma   90.00
#
_symmetry.space_group_name_H-M   'P 1'
#
loop_
_entity.id
_entity.type
_entity.pdbx_description
1 polymer ?
#
loop_
_entity_poly.entity_id
_entity_poly.type
_entity_poly.pdbx_seq_one_letter_code
_entity_poly.pdbx_strand_id
1 'polypeptide(L)'
;MSHRFPLLFVPQLVLTEIIKFLKPAELVTLSLCSKRCRILVKIHRKKSTRVSIQLFNGHVPRVGVCINTNNNSYTQATRKKYYEKF
;
A
#
# COMPACT_ATOMS: atom_id res chain seq x y z
N MET A 1 26.82 8.21 19.22
CA MET A 1 26.90 7.01 18.35
C MET A 1 25.55 6.83 17.66
N SER A 2 25.49 6.92 16.33
CA SER A 2 24.25 6.63 15.60
C SER A 2 23.97 5.14 15.70
N HIS A 3 22.90 4.78 16.40
CA HIS A 3 22.48 3.40 16.58
C HIS A 3 21.99 2.89 15.21
N ARG A 4 22.88 2.23 14.46
CA ARG A 4 22.53 1.67 13.16
C ARG A 4 21.43 0.64 13.36
N PHE A 5 20.31 0.78 12.65
CA PHE A 5 19.24 -0.21 12.69
C PHE A 5 19.75 -1.48 11.98
N PRO A 6 20.10 -2.57 12.72
CA PRO A 6 20.84 -3.69 12.15
C PRO A 6 20.06 -4.37 11.01
N LEU A 7 18.73 -4.32 11.11
CA LEU A 7 17.80 -4.86 10.12
C LEU A 7 17.91 -4.19 8.73
N LEU A 8 18.48 -2.97 8.63
CA LEU A 8 18.73 -2.31 7.34
C LEU A 8 20.03 -2.76 6.67
N PHE A 9 20.90 -3.43 7.43
CA PHE A 9 22.23 -3.87 6.99
C PHE A 9 22.28 -5.36 6.64
N VAL A 10 21.22 -6.12 6.92
CA VAL A 10 21.17 -7.53 6.53
C VAL A 10 21.18 -7.72 5.00
N PRO A 11 21.62 -8.89 4.51
CA PRO A 11 21.55 -9.22 3.09
C PRO A 11 20.12 -9.08 2.54
N GLN A 12 20.03 -8.74 1.26
CA GLN A 12 18.76 -8.53 0.56
C GLN A 12 17.80 -9.73 0.68
N LEU A 13 18.36 -10.94 0.67
CA LEU A 13 17.60 -12.19 0.80
C LEU A 13 16.87 -12.26 2.15
N VAL A 14 17.55 -11.92 3.25
CA VAL A 14 16.96 -11.93 4.59
C VAL A 14 15.86 -10.87 4.71
N LEU A 15 16.12 -9.65 4.22
CA LEU A 15 15.13 -8.57 4.19
C LEU A 15 13.89 -8.94 3.36
N THR A 16 14.09 -9.68 2.27
CA THR A 16 13.01 -10.19 1.42
C THR A 16 12.12 -11.17 2.17
N GLU A 17 12.70 -12.11 2.91
CA GLU A 17 11.90 -13.04 3.71
C GLU A 17 11.12 -12.30 4.80
N ILE A 18 11.74 -11.35 5.51
CA ILE A 18 11.06 -10.54 6.53
C ILE A 18 9.85 -9.80 5.93
N ILE A 19 10.01 -9.21 4.74
CA ILE A 19 8.94 -8.49 4.03
C ILE A 19 7.72 -9.37 3.73
N LYS A 20 7.89 -10.67 3.49
CA LYS A 20 6.77 -11.58 3.21
C LYS A 20 5.85 -11.79 4.43
N PHE A 21 6.38 -11.63 5.64
CA PHE A 21 5.63 -11.83 6.89
C PHE A 21 5.01 -10.53 7.45
N LEU A 22 5.38 -9.37 6.90
CA LEU A 22 4.90 -8.07 7.37
C LEU A 22 3.50 -7.75 6.85
N LYS A 23 2.65 -7.19 7.72
CA LYS A 23 1.32 -6.69 7.36
C LYS A 23 1.43 -5.45 6.48
N PRO A 24 0.40 -5.12 5.69
CA PRO A 24 0.45 -3.95 4.81
C PRO A 24 0.71 -2.61 5.50
N ALA A 25 0.20 -2.40 6.71
CA ALA A 25 0.52 -1.21 7.49
C ALA A 25 2.01 -1.16 7.90
N GLU A 26 2.58 -2.30 8.27
CA GLU A 26 3.99 -2.42 8.68
C GLU A 26 4.93 -2.23 7.47
N LEU A 27 4.53 -2.68 6.27
CA LEU A 27 5.23 -2.42 5.02
C LEU A 27 5.30 -0.93 4.69
N VAL A 28 4.24 -0.16 4.99
CA VAL A 28 4.25 1.30 4.83
C VAL A 28 5.31 1.90 5.75
N THR A 29 5.30 1.55 7.04
CA THR A 29 6.29 2.03 8.01
C THR A 29 7.71 1.67 7.59
N LEU A 30 7.96 0.41 7.19
CA LEU A 30 9.27 -0.06 6.73
C LEU A 30 9.77 0.76 5.52
N SER A 31 8.88 1.10 4.59
CA SER A 31 9.25 1.86 3.38
C SER A 31 9.75 3.28 3.68
N LEU A 32 9.40 3.84 4.84
CA LEU A 32 9.82 5.17 5.28
C LEU A 32 11.20 5.15 5.97
N CYS A 33 11.67 3.99 6.42
CA CYS A 33 12.93 3.87 7.18
C CYS A 33 14.18 4.09 6.33
N SER A 34 14.14 3.81 5.02
CA SER A 34 15.27 4.07 4.10
C SER A 34 14.88 3.97 2.62
N LYS A 35 15.70 4.54 1.74
CA LYS A 35 15.56 4.37 0.29
C LYS A 35 15.62 2.90 -0.14
N ARG A 36 16.47 2.09 0.49
CA ARG A 36 16.60 0.65 0.22
C ARG A 36 15.32 -0.10 0.58
N CYS A 37 14.74 0.15 1.75
CA CYS A 37 13.47 -0.43 2.17
C CYS A 37 12.34 -0.05 1.22
N ARG A 38 12.27 1.22 0.80
CA ARG A 38 11.26 1.67 -0.16
C ARG A 38 11.31 0.91 -1.48
N ILE A 39 12.51 0.66 -2.01
CA ILE A 39 12.71 -0.11 -3.24
C ILE A 39 12.29 -1.57 -3.03
N LEU A 40 12.73 -2.18 -1.93
CA LEU A 40 12.38 -3.54 -1.55
C LEU A 40 10.87 -3.77 -1.44
N VAL A 41 10.18 -2.90 -0.69
CA VAL A 41 8.71 -2.97 -0.54
C VAL A 41 8.03 -2.79 -1.90
N LYS A 42 8.53 -1.92 -2.78
CA LYS A 42 7.97 -1.77 -4.13
C LYS A 42 8.13 -3.02 -5.00
N ILE A 43 9.26 -3.71 -4.92
CA ILE A 43 9.54 -4.95 -5.68
C ILE A 43 8.65 -6.09 -5.16
N HIS A 44 8.52 -6.21 -3.84
CA HIS A 44 7.75 -7.27 -3.18
C HIS A 44 6.25 -7.01 -3.10
N ARG A 45 5.81 -5.77 -3.34
CA ARG A 45 4.40 -5.44 -3.48
C ARG A 45 3.86 -6.18 -4.70
N LYS A 46 3.03 -7.20 -4.46
CA LYS A 46 2.27 -7.85 -5.54
C LYS A 46 1.54 -6.77 -6.36
N LYS A 47 1.68 -6.83 -7.69
CA LYS A 47 0.97 -5.91 -8.59
C LYS A 47 -0.52 -5.97 -8.25
N SER A 48 -1.08 -4.81 -7.90
CA SER A 48 -2.54 -4.67 -7.73
C SER A 48 -3.18 -5.16 -9.01
N THR A 49 -3.92 -6.25 -8.91
CA THR A 49 -4.30 -7.02 -10.10
C THR A 49 -5.47 -6.34 -10.82
N ARG A 50 -6.33 -5.62 -10.08
CA ARG A 50 -7.41 -4.81 -10.64
C ARG A 50 -7.70 -3.59 -9.77
N VAL A 51 -7.71 -2.42 -10.40
CA VAL A 51 -8.30 -1.20 -9.84
C VAL A 51 -9.63 -1.02 -10.56
N SER A 52 -10.75 -1.01 -9.83
CA SER A 52 -12.07 -0.75 -10.38
C SER A 52 -12.68 0.48 -9.73
N ILE A 53 -13.29 1.34 -10.54
CA ILE A 53 -14.11 2.44 -10.04
C ILE A 53 -15.53 1.88 -9.86
N GLN A 54 -16.07 2.02 -8.65
CA GLN A 54 -17.45 1.62 -8.35
C GLN A 54 -18.30 2.87 -8.13
N LEU A 55 -19.43 2.91 -8.85
CA LEU A 55 -20.50 3.88 -8.64
C LEU A 55 -21.49 3.27 -7.66
N PHE A 56 -21.68 3.93 -6.52
CA PHE A 56 -22.69 3.55 -5.55
C PHE A 56 -23.89 4.47 -5.74
N ASN A 57 -24.98 3.89 -6.24
CA ASN A 57 -26.23 4.58 -6.42
C ASN A 57 -26.94 4.66 -5.06
N GLY A 58 -27.03 5.86 -4.51
CA GLY A 58 -27.87 6.22 -3.36
C GLY A 58 -28.44 7.62 -3.58
N HIS A 59 -29.18 8.17 -2.60
CA HIS A 59 -29.72 9.54 -2.69
C HIS A 59 -28.66 10.61 -3.00
N VAL A 60 -27.39 10.32 -2.71
CA VAL A 60 -26.23 11.06 -3.22
C VAL A 60 -25.27 10.06 -3.88
N PRO A 61 -24.98 10.17 -5.19
CA PRO A 61 -24.09 9.25 -5.88
C PRO A 61 -22.67 9.35 -5.30
N ARG A 62 -22.04 8.20 -5.07
CA ARG A 62 -20.66 8.12 -4.56
C ARG A 62 -19.78 7.36 -5.53
N VAL A 63 -18.59 7.90 -5.77
CA VAL A 63 -17.52 7.23 -6.52
C VAL A 63 -16.54 6.64 -5.51
N GLY A 64 -16.34 5.33 -5.54
CA GLY A 64 -15.32 4.65 -4.75
C GLY A 64 -14.25 4.03 -5.64
N VAL A 65 -13.02 3.96 -5.13
CA VAL A 65 -11.93 3.23 -5.77
C VAL A 65 -11.74 1.92 -5.02
N CYS A 66 -11.91 0.81 -5.73
CA CYS A 66 -11.68 -0.53 -5.19
C CYS A 66 -10.36 -1.06 -5.72
N ILE A 67 -9.45 -1.40 -4.82
CA ILE A 67 -8.13 -1.93 -5.13
C ILE A 67 -8.13 -3.40 -4.72
N ASN A 68 -8.21 -4.30 -5.69
CA ASN A 68 -8.10 -5.73 -5.42
C ASN A 68 -6.61 -6.10 -5.35
N THR A 69 -6.13 -6.30 -4.13
CA THR A 69 -4.85 -6.98 -3.89
C THR A 69 -5.14 -8.40 -3.46
N ASN A 70 -4.45 -9.34 -4.07
CA ASN A 70 -4.61 -10.79 -4.00
C ASN A 70 -4.52 -11.41 -2.59
N ASN A 71 -4.34 -10.62 -1.53
CA ASN A 71 -4.27 -11.10 -0.14
C ASN A 71 -4.92 -10.17 0.91
N ASN A 72 -5.64 -9.11 0.51
CA ASN A 72 -6.62 -8.39 1.34
C ASN A 72 -7.21 -7.26 0.49
N SER A 73 -8.54 -7.21 0.37
CA SER A 73 -9.23 -6.10 -0.26
C SER A 73 -9.20 -4.88 0.66
N TYR A 74 -8.28 -3.94 0.39
CA TYR A 74 -8.33 -2.62 1.03
C TYR A 74 -9.24 -1.71 0.20
N THR A 75 -10.44 -1.43 0.71
CA THR A 75 -11.33 -0.40 0.16
C THR A 75 -10.86 0.96 0.66
N GLN A 76 -10.02 1.65 -0.12
CA GLN A 76 -9.81 3.08 0.08
C GLN A 76 -10.92 3.84 -0.64
N ALA A 77 -12.01 4.13 0.07
CA ALA A 77 -13.03 5.07 -0.40
C ALA A 77 -12.44 6.48 -0.40
N THR A 78 -11.86 6.92 -1.51
CA THR A 78 -11.47 8.32 -1.69
C THR A 78 -12.74 9.16 -1.80
N ARG A 79 -13.09 9.86 -0.73
CA ARG A 79 -14.23 10.77 -0.65
C ARG A 79 -13.95 12.02 -1.50
N LYS A 80 -14.03 11.93 -2.83
CA LYS A 80 -14.10 13.11 -3.70
C LYS A 80 -15.57 13.47 -3.92
N LYS A 81 -16.03 14.52 -3.24
CA LYS A 81 -17.29 15.20 -3.57
C LYS A 81 -17.08 15.88 -4.93
N TYR A 82 -17.61 15.30 -6.00
CA TYR A 82 -17.80 16.04 -7.24
C TYR A 82 -19.10 16.85 -7.07
N TYR A 83 -18.95 18.15 -6.87
CA TYR A 83 -20.05 19.08 -7.09
C TYR A 83 -20.11 19.32 -8.59
N GLU A 84 -21.24 18.98 -9.22
CA GLU A 84 -21.58 19.54 -10.53
C GLU A 84 -21.72 21.05 -10.35
N LYS A 85 -20.80 21.81 -10.97
CA LYS A 85 -21.01 23.22 -11.25
C LYS A 85 -21.91 23.27 -12.49
N PHE A 86 -23.18 23.58 -12.27
CA PHE A 86 -24.06 24.13 -13.30
C PHE A 86 -23.55 25.50 -13.74
#